data_AF-A0A435I5U8-F1
#
_entry.id   AF-A0A435I5U8-F1
#
_cell.length_a   1.000
_cell.length_b   1.000
_cell.length_c   1.000
_cell.angle_alpha   90.00
_cell.angle_beta   90.00
_cell.angle_gamma   90.00
#
_symmetry.space_group_name_H-M   'P 1'
#
loop_
_entity.id
_entity.type
_entity.pdbx_description
1 polymer ?
#
loop_
_entity_poly.entity_id
_entity_poly.type
_entity_poly.pdbx_seq_one_letter_code
_entity_poly.pdbx_strand_id
1 'polypeptide(L)'
;MLYPGRFLEPSDVEMLAHVCHTVCNERGVPLASERGERIAAHVLRLFMNGLTGPNELLDAERNWARRPDLPVEQIDINYTGMRKAA
;
A
#
# COMPACT_ATOMS: atom_id res chain seq x y z
N MET A 1 12.56 8.44 -9.79
CA MET A 1 12.24 7.81 -11.08
C MET A 1 11.15 6.77 -10.83
N LEU A 2 9.90 7.05 -11.22
CA LEU A 2 8.85 6.02 -11.26
C LEU A 2 9.16 5.11 -12.45
N TYR A 3 9.31 3.81 -12.22
CA TYR A 3 9.47 2.84 -13.29
C TYR A 3 8.17 2.84 -14.14
N PRO A 4 8.22 3.16 -15.44
CA PRO A 4 7.01 3.22 -16.25
C PRO A 4 6.43 1.82 -16.41
N GLY A 5 5.20 1.63 -15.92
CA GLY A 5 4.33 0.51 -16.30
C GLY A 5 4.77 -0.88 -15.85
N ARG A 6 5.14 -1.06 -14.58
CA ARG A 6 5.22 -2.43 -14.03
C ARG A 6 3.83 -3.05 -14.05
N PHE A 7 3.62 -4.02 -14.92
CA PHE A 7 2.39 -4.82 -14.96
C PHE A 7 2.27 -5.60 -13.66
N LEU A 8 1.09 -5.57 -13.04
CA LEU A 8 0.78 -6.40 -11.89
C LEU A 8 0.21 -7.72 -12.41
N GLU A 9 0.92 -8.81 -12.18
CA GLU A 9 0.37 -10.13 -12.43
C GLU A 9 -0.72 -10.43 -11.39
N PRO A 10 -1.69 -11.31 -11.69
CA PRO A 10 -2.71 -11.70 -10.72
C PRO A 10 -2.12 -12.18 -9.39
N SER A 11 -0.98 -12.89 -9.43
CA SER A 11 -0.22 -13.32 -8.25
C SER A 11 0.34 -12.15 -7.44
N ASP A 12 0.73 -11.05 -8.09
CA ASP A 12 1.19 -9.84 -7.41
C ASP A 12 0.02 -9.19 -6.66
N VAL A 13 -1.16 -9.13 -7.29
CA VAL A 13 -2.36 -8.55 -6.67
C VAL A 13 -2.78 -9.37 -5.44
N GLU A 14 -2.79 -10.70 -5.54
CA GLU A 14 -3.09 -11.59 -4.42
C GLU A 14 -2.09 -11.41 -3.26
N MET A 15 -0.80 -11.32 -3.57
CA MET A 15 0.25 -11.11 -2.59
C MET A 15 0.13 -9.74 -1.91
N LEU A 16 -0.09 -8.66 -2.67
CA LEU A 16 -0.30 -7.32 -2.13
C LEU A 16 -1.57 -7.25 -1.26
N ALA A 17 -2.66 -7.90 -1.68
CA ALA A 17 -3.87 -7.99 -0.88
C ALA A 17 -3.62 -8.73 0.43
N HIS A 18 -2.89 -9.85 0.40
CA HIS A 18 -2.53 -10.61 1.59
C HIS A 18 -1.69 -9.79 2.58
N VAL A 19 -0.69 -9.05 2.07
CA VAL A 19 0.12 -8.14 2.88
C VAL A 19 -0.75 -7.05 3.51
N CYS A 20 -1.62 -6.40 2.73
CA CYS A 20 -2.51 -5.34 3.24
C CYS A 20 -3.46 -5.87 4.33
N HIS A 21 -4.08 -7.03 4.11
CA HIS A 21 -4.96 -7.67 5.09
C HIS A 21 -4.21 -8.00 6.38
N THR A 22 -3.01 -8.55 6.27
CA THR A 22 -2.17 -8.91 7.42
C THR A 22 -1.83 -7.68 8.25
N VAL A 23 -1.34 -6.62 7.60
CA VAL A 23 -0.97 -5.37 8.28
C VAL A 23 -2.19 -4.67 8.89
N CYS A 24 -3.33 -4.66 8.20
CA CYS A 24 -4.57 -4.09 8.72
C CYS A 24 -5.06 -4.85 9.95
N ASN A 25 -5.03 -6.18 9.91
CA ASN A 25 -5.43 -7.04 11.03
C ASN A 25 -4.50 -6.86 12.24
N GLU A 26 -3.18 -6.86 12.03
CA GLU A 26 -2.18 -6.60 13.08
C GLU A 26 -2.39 -5.25 13.76
N ARG A 27 -2.92 -4.26 13.04
CA ARG A 27 -3.15 -2.91 13.55
C ARG A 27 -4.58 -2.66 14.03
N GLY A 28 -5.47 -3.64 13.94
CA GLY A 28 -6.89 -3.48 14.25
C GLY A 28 -7.59 -2.43 13.38
N VAL A 29 -7.12 -2.23 12.14
CA VAL A 29 -7.64 -1.23 11.21
C VAL A 29 -8.58 -1.90 10.20
N PRO A 30 -9.80 -1.39 10.00
CA PRO A 30 -10.65 -1.87 8.92
C PRO A 30 -10.02 -1.58 7.55
N LEU A 31 -9.99 -2.57 6.65
CA LEU A 31 -9.37 -2.43 5.33
C LEU A 31 -10.00 -1.29 4.50
N ALA A 32 -11.32 -1.13 4.59
CA ALA A 32 -12.09 -0.10 3.89
C ALA A 32 -12.07 1.28 4.57
N SER A 33 -11.20 1.49 5.58
CA SER A 33 -11.01 2.79 6.20
C SER A 33 -9.94 3.59 5.48
N GLU A 34 -9.94 4.92 5.65
CA GLU A 34 -8.89 5.80 5.13
C GLU A 34 -7.48 5.33 5.55
N ARG A 35 -7.35 4.81 6.78
CA ARG A 35 -6.08 4.27 7.28
C ARG A 35 -5.70 2.96 6.57
N GLY A 36 -6.67 2.13 6.21
CA GLY A 36 -6.47 0.94 5.39
C GLY A 36 -6.03 1.28 3.95
N GLU A 37 -6.65 2.30 3.34
CA GLU A 37 -6.26 2.81 2.02
C GLU A 37 -4.82 3.35 2.02
N ARG A 38 -4.41 4.07 3.08
CA ARG A 38 -3.03 4.54 3.24
C ARG A 38 -2.02 3.40 3.34
N ILE A 39 -2.35 2.32 4.06
CA ILE A 39 -1.53 1.11 4.14
C ILE A 39 -1.39 0.48 2.75
N ALA A 40 -2.51 0.30 2.03
CA ALA A 40 -2.49 -0.27 0.68
C ALA A 40 -1.66 0.57 -0.31
N ALA A 41 -1.79 1.90 -0.26
CA ALA A 41 -1.02 2.80 -1.09
C ALA A 41 0.49 2.73 -0.79
N HIS A 42 0.87 2.60 0.47
CA HIS A 42 2.28 2.50 0.86
C HIS A 42 2.88 1.14 0.47
N VAL A 43 2.17 0.03 0.71
CA VAL A 43 2.55 -1.32 0.25
C VAL A 43 2.74 -1.35 -1.27
N LEU A 44 1.79 -0.80 -2.03
CA LEU A 44 1.90 -0.71 -3.49
C LEU A 44 3.11 0.12 -3.91
N ARG A 45 3.37 1.25 -3.25
CA ARG A 45 4.54 2.09 -3.54
C ARG A 45 5.85 1.32 -3.32
N LEU A 46 5.98 0.58 -2.22
CA LEU A 46 7.16 -0.25 -1.95
C LEU A 46 7.37 -1.28 -3.06
N PHE A 47 6.29 -1.93 -3.48
CA PHE A 47 6.32 -2.90 -4.56
C PHE A 47 6.74 -2.29 -5.91
N MET A 48 6.17 -1.14 -6.26
CA MET A 48 6.53 -0.42 -7.48
C MET A 48 8.00 0.06 -7.47
N ASN A 49 8.57 0.29 -6.27
CA ASN A 49 9.98 0.64 -6.09
C ASN A 49 10.92 -0.57 -6.10
N GLY A 50 10.41 -1.78 -6.30
CA GLY A 50 11.20 -3.00 -6.47
C GLY A 50 11.21 -3.96 -5.27
N LEU A 51 10.49 -3.65 -4.18
CA LEU A 51 10.36 -4.56 -3.04
C LEU A 51 9.30 -5.63 -3.32
N THR A 52 9.72 -6.83 -3.66
CA THR A 52 8.82 -7.88 -4.19
C THR A 52 8.55 -9.01 -3.21
N GLY A 53 9.36 -9.14 -2.16
CA GLY A 53 9.15 -10.16 -1.14
C GLY A 53 7.96 -9.84 -0.23
N PRO A 54 7.04 -10.77 0.03
CA PRO A 54 5.91 -10.55 0.94
C PRO A 54 6.38 -10.26 2.38
N ASN A 55 7.41 -10.98 2.86
CA ASN A 55 8.00 -10.73 4.19
C ASN A 55 8.69 -9.36 4.25
N GLU A 56 9.39 -8.98 3.17
CA GLU A 56 10.05 -7.68 3.09
C GLU A 56 9.05 -6.52 3.12
N LEU A 57 7.93 -6.66 2.41
CA LEU A 57 6.83 -5.69 2.42
C LEU A 57 6.19 -5.59 3.81
N LEU A 58 5.96 -6.72 4.49
CA LEU A 58 5.45 -6.74 5.87
C LEU A 58 6.40 -6.03 6.84
N ASP A 59 7.70 -6.33 6.76
CA ASP A 59 8.70 -5.73 7.63
C ASP A 59 8.88 -4.24 7.35
N ALA A 60 8.87 -3.84 6.07
CA ALA A 60 8.90 -2.43 5.67
C ALA A 60 7.67 -1.66 6.20
N GLU A 61 6.48 -2.25 6.11
CA GLU A 61 5.26 -1.68 6.69
C GLU A 61 5.34 -1.54 8.21
N ARG A 62 5.74 -2.60 8.91
CA ARG A 62 5.90 -2.57 10.38
C ARG A 62 6.92 -1.53 10.83
N ASN A 63 8.01 -1.39 10.08
CA ASN A 63 9.02 -0.37 10.35
C ASN A 63 8.54 1.04 10.01
N TRP A 64 7.69 1.20 8.99
CA TRP A 64 7.06 2.48 8.67
C TRP A 64 6.12 2.94 9.79
N ALA A 65 5.29 2.03 10.33
CA ALA A 65 4.38 2.36 11.44
C ALA A 65 5.07 2.69 12.77
N ARG A 66 6.32 2.27 12.95
CA ARG A 66 7.12 2.63 14.13
C ARG A 66 7.76 4.01 14.03
N ARG A 67 7.75 4.65 12.86
CA ARG A 67 8.27 6.01 12.71
C ARG A 67 7.24 7.01 13.25
N PRO A 68 7.59 7.84 14.25
CA PRO A 68 6.75 8.94 14.66
C PRO A 68 6.66 9.93 13.49
N ASP A 69 5.47 10.05 12.93
CA ASP A 69 5.00 11.03 11.94
C ASP A 69 6.11 11.89 11.31
N LEU A 70 6.83 11.33 10.34
CA LEU A 70 7.42 12.19 9.31
C LEU A 70 6.24 12.76 8.51
N PRO A 71 6.25 14.07 8.18
CA PRO A 71 5.21 14.64 7.33
C PRO A 71 5.24 13.83 6.04
N VAL A 72 4.19 13.04 5.83
CA VAL A 72 3.92 12.41 4.56
C VAL A 72 3.90 13.56 3.58
N GLU A 73 4.99 13.70 2.82
CA GLU A 73 4.99 14.47 1.59
C GLU A 73 3.76 13.95 0.85
N GLN A 74 2.72 14.78 0.86
CA GLN A 74 1.47 14.54 0.17
C GLN A 74 1.86 14.38 -1.28
N ILE A 75 2.11 13.13 -1.69
CA ILE A 75 2.04 12.81 -3.09
C ILE A 75 0.55 12.95 -3.37
N ASP A 76 0.24 14.09 -3.98
CA ASP A 76 -1.02 14.47 -4.57
C ASP A 76 -1.36 13.43 -5.66
N ILE A 77 -1.72 12.21 -5.23
CA ILE A 77 -2.30 11.22 -6.10
C ILE A 77 -3.80 11.49 -6.06
N ASN A 78 -4.19 12.42 -6.91
CA ASN A 78 -5.55 12.82 -7.19
C ASN A 78 -6.33 11.61 -7.73
N TYR A 79 -6.83 10.74 -6.84
CA TYR A 79 -7.80 9.67 -7.14
C TYR A 79 -9.24 10.21 -7.22
N THR A 80 -9.41 11.53 -7.34
CA THR A 80 -10.71 12.18 -7.54
C THR A 80 -11.13 12.02 -9.00
N GLY A 81 -11.57 10.84 -9.40
CA GLY A 81 -11.94 10.63 -10.81
C GLY A 81 -12.83 9.44 -11.18
N MET A 82 -13.01 8.40 -10.37
CA MET A 82 -13.77 7.21 -10.82
C MET A 82 -14.66 6.57 -9.76
N ARG A 83 -15.54 7.35 -9.13
CA ARG A 83 -16.80 6.84 -8.57
C ARG A 83 -17.96 7.66 -9.13
N LYS A 84 -18.35 7.36 -10.38
CA LYS A 84 -19.71 7.59 -10.86
C LYS A 84 -20.37 6.22 -10.93
N ALA A 85 -21.28 6.00 -10.00
CA ALA A 85 -22.27 4.95 -10.10
C ALA A 85 -23.08 5.15 -11.39
N ALA A 86 -23.29 4.06 -12.12
CA ALA A 86 -24.37 3.87 -13.07
C ALA A 86 -24.83 2.42 -12.93
#